data_AF-A0A7S4SZR6-F1
#
_entry.id   AF-A0A7S4SZR6-F1
#
_cell.length_a   1.000
_cell.length_b   1.000
_cell.length_c   1.000
_cell.angle_alpha   90.00
_cell.angle_beta   90.00
_cell.angle_gamma   90.00
#
_symmetry.space_group_name_H-M   'P 1'
#
loop_
_entity.id
_entity.type
_entity.pdbx_description
1 polymer ?
#
loop_
_entity_poly.entity_id
_entity_poly.type
_entity_poly.pdbx_seq_one_letter_code
_entity_poly.pdbx_strand_id
1 'polypeptide(L)'
;GAKSVDLEWVQVHPTGLVKPDDPDAKIKFLAAEALRGVGGLVLDAEGKRFANELGRRDYVTGEMWKNKPPFRLALNKAASDEIAWHCKHYTGRGVMKFYENGEALAKDMGISVKVLEETHEAHYQAAKKTEKDPDGGSYPAYPSGKSWDEASGKTGAGKKFYHNIIPGSKVKSEPFYVAIITPVIHYCMGGLEI
;
A
#
# COMPACT_ATOMS: atom_id res chain seq x y z
N GLY A 1 14.45 10.30 39.61
CA GLY A 1 13.27 9.41 39.55
C GLY A 1 12.10 10.15 38.96
N ALA A 2 12.16 10.50 37.67
CA ALA A 2 11.03 11.09 36.96
C ALA A 2 9.99 10.00 36.62
N LYS A 3 8.72 10.41 36.48
CA LYS A 3 7.62 9.52 36.08
C LYS A 3 7.59 9.33 34.56
N SER A 4 7.01 8.22 34.12
CA SER A 4 6.83 7.86 32.71
C SER A 4 5.37 7.58 32.39
N VAL A 5 4.95 7.87 31.17
CA VAL A 5 3.61 7.60 30.64
C VAL A 5 3.70 6.89 29.28
N ASP A 6 2.69 6.08 28.97
CA ASP A 6 2.42 5.50 27.65
C ASP A 6 3.55 4.63 27.03
N LEU A 7 4.45 4.09 27.86
CA LEU A 7 5.61 3.30 27.40
C LEU A 7 5.23 2.03 26.63
N GLU A 8 4.02 1.52 26.84
CA GLU A 8 3.44 0.37 26.14
C GLU A 8 3.03 0.68 24.68
N TRP A 9 2.89 1.96 24.31
CA TRP A 9 2.41 2.35 22.99
C TRP A 9 3.56 2.51 22.00
N VAL A 10 3.85 1.43 21.27
CA VAL A 10 4.86 1.41 20.20
C VAL A 10 4.18 1.43 18.83
N GLN A 11 4.51 2.43 18.01
CA GLN A 11 4.02 2.56 16.65
C GLN A 11 4.86 1.71 15.69
N VAL A 12 4.15 0.94 14.85
CA VAL A 12 4.70 0.17 13.74
C VAL A 12 4.32 0.84 12.42
N HIS A 13 5.30 0.97 11.52
CA HIS A 13 5.12 1.55 10.19
C HIS A 13 4.94 0.44 9.14
N PRO A 14 3.91 0.49 8.28
CA PRO A 14 3.56 -0.62 7.39
C PRO A 14 4.55 -0.83 6.24
N THR A 15 5.28 0.21 5.84
CA THR A 15 6.08 0.20 4.60
C THR A 15 7.59 0.27 4.86
N GLY A 16 8.14 -0.68 5.62
CA GLY A 16 9.57 -0.93 5.67
C GLY A 16 10.02 -1.66 4.40
N LEU A 17 10.94 -1.06 3.65
CA LEU A 17 11.43 -1.57 2.37
C LEU A 17 12.38 -2.75 2.58
N VAL A 18 12.01 -3.90 2.02
CA VAL A 18 12.81 -5.13 2.06
C VAL A 18 13.77 -5.12 0.87
N LYS A 19 15.06 -5.25 1.17
CA LYS A 19 16.09 -5.43 0.15
C LYS A 19 16.10 -6.91 -0.26
N PRO A 20 15.86 -7.28 -1.53
CA PRO A 20 15.71 -8.69 -1.91
C PRO A 20 16.97 -9.55 -1.71
N ASP A 21 18.16 -8.94 -1.73
CA ASP A 21 19.45 -9.63 -1.51
C ASP A 21 19.83 -9.75 -0.02
N ASP A 22 19.15 -9.00 0.86
CA ASP A 22 19.26 -9.13 2.32
C ASP A 22 17.87 -8.95 3.00
N PRO A 23 16.96 -9.94 2.83
CA PRO A 23 15.60 -9.84 3.34
C PRO A 23 15.51 -9.78 4.87
N ASP A 24 16.53 -10.26 5.58
CA ASP A 24 16.58 -10.34 7.04
C ASP A 24 17.38 -9.19 7.69
N ALA A 25 17.85 -8.22 6.90
CA ALA A 25 18.53 -7.03 7.41
C ALA A 25 17.74 -6.39 8.58
N LYS A 26 18.39 -6.22 9.73
CA LYS A 26 17.77 -5.65 10.95
C LYS A 26 17.32 -4.20 10.76
N ILE A 27 17.98 -3.47 9.87
CA ILE A 27 17.67 -2.09 9.53
C ILE A 27 17.02 -2.09 8.16
N LYS A 28 15.81 -1.53 8.07
CA LYS A 28 15.08 -1.36 6.80
C LYS A 28 14.93 0.13 6.49
N PHE A 29 14.99 0.47 5.21
CA PHE A 29 14.64 1.82 4.77
C PHE A 29 13.13 2.00 4.89
N LEU A 30 12.68 3.15 5.38
CA LEU A 30 11.26 3.46 5.39
C LEU A 30 10.84 4.03 4.05
N ALA A 31 9.82 3.44 3.44
CA ALA A 31 9.19 4.03 2.27
C ALA A 31 8.43 5.28 2.69
N ALA A 32 8.58 6.36 1.92
CA ALA A 32 7.80 7.57 2.09
C ALA A 32 6.30 7.25 1.99
N GLU A 33 5.52 7.69 2.97
CA GLU A 33 4.05 7.53 2.99
C GLU A 33 3.37 8.17 1.77
N ALA A 34 4.03 9.18 1.18
CA ALA A 34 3.66 9.80 -0.08
C ALA A 34 3.52 8.79 -1.25
N LEU A 35 4.25 7.67 -1.26
CA LEU A 35 4.09 6.64 -2.30
C LEU A 35 2.68 6.03 -2.30
N ARG A 36 2.07 5.83 -1.12
CA ARG A 36 0.65 5.42 -1.00
C ARG A 36 -0.27 6.57 -1.38
N GLY A 37 0.10 7.79 -0.99
CA GLY A 37 -0.62 9.04 -1.30
C GLY A 37 -0.81 9.29 -2.80
N VAL A 38 0.23 9.06 -3.60
CA VAL A 38 0.19 9.25 -5.07
C VAL A 38 -0.52 8.13 -5.83
N GLY A 39 -1.17 7.19 -5.13
CA GLY A 39 -1.92 6.10 -5.76
C GLY A 39 -1.23 4.73 -5.72
N GLY A 40 -0.15 4.58 -4.96
CA GLY A 40 0.47 3.28 -4.73
C GLY A 40 -0.49 2.30 -4.04
N LEU A 41 -0.62 1.10 -4.60
CA LEU A 41 -1.45 0.03 -4.06
C LEU A 41 -0.61 -0.94 -3.25
N VAL A 42 -1.18 -1.45 -2.15
CA VAL A 42 -0.55 -2.50 -1.34
C VAL A 42 -1.21 -3.83 -1.68
N LEU A 43 -0.40 -4.75 -2.21
CA LEU A 43 -0.81 -6.07 -2.65
C LEU A 43 -0.24 -7.14 -1.72
N ASP A 44 -1.02 -8.19 -1.47
CA ASP A 44 -0.55 -9.41 -0.82
C ASP A 44 0.27 -10.29 -1.79
N ALA A 45 0.68 -11.46 -1.32
CA ALA A 45 1.40 -12.45 -2.13
C ALA A 45 0.63 -12.92 -3.37
N GLU A 46 -0.69 -12.82 -3.34
CA GLU A 46 -1.59 -13.28 -4.39
C GLU A 46 -1.99 -12.14 -5.34
N GLY A 47 -1.46 -10.92 -5.13
CA GLY A 47 -1.74 -9.76 -5.97
C GLY A 47 -3.04 -9.05 -5.63
N LYS A 48 -3.65 -9.34 -4.49
CA LYS A 48 -4.93 -8.75 -4.06
C LYS A 48 -4.69 -7.61 -3.07
N ARG A 49 -5.58 -6.62 -3.12
CA ARG A 49 -5.68 -5.59 -2.09
C ARG A 49 -6.42 -6.11 -0.87
N PHE A 50 -6.06 -5.59 0.29
CA PHE A 50 -6.61 -6.03 1.58
C PHE A 50 -6.80 -4.89 2.59
N ALA A 51 -6.46 -3.65 2.24
CA ALA A 51 -6.54 -2.51 3.14
C ALA A 51 -6.80 -1.22 2.37
N ASN A 52 -7.25 -0.19 3.10
CA ASN A 52 -7.18 1.18 2.63
C ASN A 52 -5.74 1.68 2.81
N GLU A 53 -5.02 1.88 1.71
CA GLU A 53 -3.61 2.31 1.72
C GLU A 53 -3.41 3.70 2.29
N LEU A 54 -4.47 4.49 2.49
CA LEU A 54 -4.40 5.81 3.14
C LEU A 54 -4.90 5.78 4.59
N GLY A 55 -5.22 4.58 5.10
CA GLY A 55 -5.59 4.38 6.49
C GLY A 55 -4.42 4.61 7.44
N ARG A 56 -4.74 4.68 8.73
CA ARG A 56 -3.75 4.85 9.80
C ARG A 56 -2.74 3.71 9.83
N ARG A 57 -1.53 3.97 10.34
CA ARG A 57 -0.41 3.02 10.35
C ARG A 57 -0.70 1.74 11.15
N ASP A 58 -1.36 1.89 12.30
CA ASP A 58 -1.82 0.78 13.15
C ASP A 58 -2.80 -0.13 12.38
N TYR A 59 -3.77 0.49 11.69
CA TYR A 59 -4.73 -0.22 10.85
C TYR A 59 -4.07 -0.96 9.70
N VAL A 60 -3.26 -0.28 8.86
CA VAL A 60 -2.64 -0.92 7.69
C VAL A 60 -1.72 -2.05 8.12
N THR A 61 -0.94 -1.87 9.19
CA THR A 61 -0.09 -2.91 9.76
C THR A 61 -0.91 -4.10 10.28
N GLY A 62 -2.01 -3.82 10.99
CA GLY A 62 -2.91 -4.85 11.48
C GLY A 62 -3.53 -5.67 10.35
N GLU A 63 -3.92 -5.03 9.25
CA GLU A 63 -4.41 -5.74 8.07
C GLU A 63 -3.29 -6.54 7.37
N MET A 64 -2.05 -6.04 7.32
CA MET A 64 -0.92 -6.83 6.81
C MET A 64 -0.75 -8.14 7.59
N TRP A 65 -0.81 -8.12 8.93
CA TRP A 65 -0.69 -9.34 9.73
C TRP A 65 -1.82 -10.37 9.54
N LYS A 66 -2.98 -9.94 9.03
CA LYS A 66 -4.11 -10.82 8.69
C LYS A 66 -3.99 -11.42 7.29
N ASN A 67 -3.07 -10.93 6.46
CA ASN A 67 -2.93 -11.28 5.05
C ASN A 67 -1.58 -11.94 4.75
N LYS A 68 -1.42 -12.39 3.52
CA LYS A 68 -0.32 -13.29 3.13
C LYS A 68 0.90 -12.52 2.59
N PRO A 69 2.07 -12.56 3.26
CA PRO A 69 3.31 -12.02 2.72
C PRO A 69 3.86 -12.89 1.58
N PRO A 70 4.76 -12.38 0.71
CA PRO A 70 5.34 -11.03 0.73
C PRO A 70 4.39 -9.95 0.22
N PHE A 71 4.38 -8.81 0.91
CA PHE A 71 3.58 -7.64 0.53
C PHE A 71 4.34 -6.76 -0.44
N ARG A 72 3.61 -6.14 -1.37
CA ARG A 72 4.18 -5.28 -2.41
C ARG A 72 3.50 -3.93 -2.45
N LEU A 73 4.27 -2.85 -2.41
CA LEU A 73 3.81 -1.51 -2.74
C LEU A 73 4.06 -1.28 -4.24
N ALA A 74 3.01 -1.21 -5.03
CA ALA A 74 3.07 -1.09 -6.49
C ALA A 74 2.56 0.28 -6.95
N LEU A 75 3.40 1.00 -7.72
CA LEU A 75 3.08 2.26 -8.37
C LEU A 75 2.98 2.03 -9.87
N ASN A 76 1.84 2.39 -10.46
CA ASN A 76 1.72 2.50 -11.92
C ASN A 76 2.48 3.72 -12.44
N LYS A 77 2.53 3.87 -13.77
CA LYS A 77 3.23 4.97 -14.42
C LYS A 77 2.84 6.36 -13.88
N ALA A 78 1.54 6.68 -13.83
CA ALA A 78 1.08 7.99 -13.39
C ALA A 78 1.52 8.30 -11.95
N ALA A 79 1.36 7.34 -11.05
CA ALA A 79 1.83 7.46 -9.67
C ALA A 79 3.36 7.61 -9.57
N SER A 80 4.10 6.84 -10.36
CA SER A 80 5.57 6.89 -10.36
C SER A 80 6.13 8.17 -10.98
N ASP A 81 5.45 8.75 -11.97
CA ASP A 81 5.86 10.00 -12.62
C ASP A 81 5.77 11.19 -11.66
N GLU A 82 4.72 11.24 -10.84
CA GLU A 82 4.55 12.29 -9.81
C GLU A 82 5.61 12.25 -8.70
N ILE A 83 6.19 11.07 -8.45
CA ILE A 83 7.13 10.85 -7.35
C ILE A 83 8.48 10.29 -7.83
N ALA A 84 8.84 10.60 -9.08
CA ALA A 84 9.95 9.99 -9.81
C ALA A 84 11.30 10.02 -9.07
N TRP A 85 11.57 11.06 -8.27
CA TRP A 85 12.78 11.12 -7.45
C TRP A 85 12.87 9.97 -6.44
N HIS A 86 11.76 9.64 -5.76
CA HIS A 86 11.73 8.54 -4.80
C HIS A 86 11.89 7.20 -5.52
N CYS A 87 11.23 7.00 -6.67
CA CYS A 87 11.39 5.80 -7.47
C CYS A 87 12.86 5.60 -7.89
N LYS A 88 13.50 6.65 -8.45
CA LYS A 88 14.93 6.63 -8.80
C LYS A 88 15.81 6.34 -7.59
N HIS A 89 15.54 6.99 -6.46
CA HIS A 89 16.31 6.80 -5.23
C HIS A 89 16.21 5.35 -4.73
N TYR A 90 15.00 4.81 -4.61
CA TYR A 90 14.79 3.46 -4.09
C TYR A 90 15.27 2.37 -5.05
N THR A 91 15.16 2.59 -6.36
CA THR A 91 15.76 1.68 -7.36
C THR A 91 17.29 1.72 -7.29
N GLY A 92 17.91 2.90 -7.16
CA GLY A 92 19.35 3.02 -6.97
C GLY A 92 19.86 2.37 -5.67
N ARG A 93 19.00 2.24 -4.66
CA ARG A 93 19.28 1.54 -3.40
C ARG A 93 19.01 0.03 -3.47
N GLY A 94 18.45 -0.49 -4.56
CA GLY A 94 18.12 -1.90 -4.74
C GLY A 94 16.91 -2.37 -3.92
N VAL A 95 16.08 -1.46 -3.41
CA VAL A 95 14.89 -1.79 -2.58
C VAL A 95 13.56 -1.59 -3.32
N MET A 96 13.62 -1.16 -4.58
CA MET A 96 12.48 -1.03 -5.48
C MET A 96 12.90 -1.47 -6.89
N LYS A 97 12.04 -2.23 -7.56
CA LYS A 97 12.29 -2.78 -8.90
C LYS A 97 11.32 -2.15 -9.91
N PHE A 98 11.86 -1.83 -11.08
CA PHE A 98 11.07 -1.43 -12.24
C PHE A 98 10.67 -2.67 -13.05
N TYR A 99 9.43 -2.68 -13.51
CA TYR A 99 8.87 -3.68 -14.40
C TYR A 99 8.36 -2.96 -15.66
N GLU A 100 8.77 -3.46 -16.82
CA GLU A 100 8.39 -2.87 -18.12
C GLU A 100 6.88 -2.89 -18.35
N ASN A 101 6.18 -3.87 -17.76
CA ASN A 101 4.74 -4.00 -17.85
C ASN A 101 4.17 -4.88 -16.71
N GLY A 102 2.84 -4.89 -16.55
CA GLY A 102 2.18 -5.70 -15.52
C GLY A 102 2.29 -7.22 -15.74
N GLU A 103 2.52 -7.70 -16.97
CA GLU A 103 2.79 -9.12 -17.23
C GLU A 103 4.14 -9.56 -16.64
N ALA A 104 5.17 -8.72 -16.75
CA ALA A 104 6.46 -8.96 -16.11
C ALA A 104 6.35 -8.96 -14.57
N LEU A 105 5.55 -8.05 -14.01
CA LEU A 105 5.25 -8.02 -12.58
C LEU A 105 4.54 -9.30 -12.12
N ALA A 106 3.46 -9.69 -12.80
CA ALA A 106 2.71 -10.89 -12.47
C ALA A 106 3.57 -12.16 -12.52
N LYS A 107 4.42 -12.27 -13.54
CA LYS A 107 5.38 -13.37 -13.70
C LYS A 107 6.36 -13.45 -12.52
N ASP A 108 6.93 -12.32 -12.10
CA ASP A 108 7.85 -12.24 -10.96
C ASP A 108 7.15 -12.55 -9.62
N MET A 109 5.86 -12.23 -9.53
CA MET A 109 5.01 -12.60 -8.39
C MET A 109 4.59 -14.08 -8.40
N GLY A 110 4.70 -14.78 -9.53
CA GLY A 110 4.22 -16.16 -9.69
C GLY A 110 2.69 -16.27 -9.78
N ILE A 111 2.01 -15.22 -10.25
CA ILE A 111 0.54 -15.16 -10.37
C ILE A 111 0.12 -14.91 -11.83
N SER A 112 -1.16 -15.14 -12.12
CA SER A 112 -1.75 -14.74 -13.39
C SER A 112 -1.90 -13.21 -13.46
N VAL A 113 -1.54 -12.60 -14.60
CA VAL A 113 -1.75 -11.16 -14.84
C VAL A 113 -3.21 -10.75 -14.66
N LYS A 114 -4.15 -11.66 -14.92
CA LYS A 114 -5.58 -11.44 -14.70
C LYS A 114 -5.91 -11.05 -13.27
N VAL A 115 -5.17 -11.56 -12.28
CA VAL A 115 -5.42 -11.21 -10.87
C VAL A 115 -5.10 -9.73 -10.62
N LEU A 116 -4.04 -9.21 -11.26
CA LEU A 116 -3.72 -7.78 -11.19
C LEU A 116 -4.73 -6.95 -11.99
N GLU A 117 -5.13 -7.41 -13.18
CA GLU A 117 -6.17 -6.75 -13.99
C GLU A 117 -7.47 -6.62 -13.18
N GLU A 118 -7.95 -7.72 -12.57
CA GLU A 118 -9.16 -7.75 -11.74
C GLU A 118 -9.02 -6.86 -10.50
N THR A 119 -7.86 -6.88 -9.84
CA THR A 119 -7.61 -6.06 -8.64
C THR A 119 -7.65 -4.57 -8.97
N HIS A 120 -7.02 -4.16 -10.07
CA HIS A 120 -7.04 -2.77 -10.53
C HIS A 120 -8.41 -2.37 -11.08
N GLU A 121 -9.12 -3.27 -11.77
CA GLU A 121 -10.46 -2.99 -12.26
C GLU A 121 -11.44 -2.77 -11.11
N ALA A 122 -11.41 -3.61 -10.08
CA ALA A 122 -12.24 -3.42 -8.89
C ALA A 122 -11.96 -2.06 -8.21
N HIS A 123 -10.68 -1.70 -8.08
CA HIS A 123 -10.27 -0.41 -7.53
C HIS A 123 -10.72 0.77 -8.41
N TYR A 124 -10.57 0.65 -9.73
CA TYR A 124 -11.00 1.66 -10.69
C TYR A 124 -12.52 1.87 -10.67
N GLN A 125 -13.30 0.78 -10.66
CA GLN A 125 -14.76 0.85 -10.59
C GLN A 125 -15.24 1.43 -9.26
N ALA A 126 -14.60 1.08 -8.14
CA ALA A 126 -14.89 1.68 -6.84
C ALA A 126 -14.66 3.20 -6.88
N ALA A 127 -13.54 3.65 -7.44
CA ALA A 127 -13.25 5.06 -7.61
C ALA A 127 -14.29 5.79 -8.48
N LYS A 128 -14.70 5.18 -9.61
CA LYS A 128 -15.72 5.74 -10.50
C LYS A 128 -17.10 5.78 -9.89
N LYS A 129 -17.44 4.85 -9.01
CA LYS A 129 -18.66 4.91 -8.21
C LYS A 129 -18.58 6.00 -7.15
N THR A 130 -17.46 6.12 -6.44
CA THR A 130 -17.25 7.20 -5.45
C THR A 130 -17.29 8.59 -6.10
N GLU A 131 -16.77 8.76 -7.31
CA GLU A 131 -16.84 10.03 -8.06
C GLU A 131 -18.29 10.44 -8.38
N LYS A 132 -19.16 9.46 -8.65
CA LYS A 132 -20.57 9.70 -9.01
C LYS A 132 -21.49 9.80 -7.79
N ASP A 133 -21.26 8.96 -6.79
CA ASP A 133 -22.08 8.82 -5.61
C ASP A 133 -21.17 8.56 -4.38
N PRO A 134 -20.64 9.63 -3.76
CA PRO A 134 -19.66 9.48 -2.68
C PRO A 134 -20.25 8.86 -1.41
N ASP A 135 -21.57 8.96 -1.20
CA ASP A 135 -22.24 8.55 0.04
C ASP A 135 -23.09 7.28 -0.11
N GLY A 136 -23.27 6.74 -1.33
CA GLY A 136 -24.05 5.52 -1.56
C GLY A 136 -23.31 4.19 -1.35
N GLY A 137 -22.03 4.23 -0.98
CA GLY A 137 -21.21 3.03 -0.81
C GLY A 137 -21.75 2.04 0.24
N SER A 138 -21.58 0.75 -0.01
CA SER A 138 -22.09 -0.31 0.88
C SER A 138 -21.26 -0.48 2.16
N TYR A 139 -20.05 0.05 2.21
CA TYR A 139 -19.11 -0.14 3.32
C TYR A 139 -18.88 1.15 4.11
N PRO A 140 -18.54 1.07 5.41
CA PRO A 140 -18.04 2.23 6.14
C PRO A 140 -16.72 2.72 5.54
N ALA A 141 -16.56 4.03 5.41
CA ALA A 141 -15.31 4.66 4.98
C ALA A 141 -14.54 5.28 6.16
N TYR A 142 -13.23 5.43 5.97
CA TYR A 142 -12.37 6.21 6.86
C TYR A 142 -12.05 7.59 6.24
N PRO A 143 -12.04 8.69 7.02
CA PRO A 143 -12.33 8.78 8.46
C PRO A 143 -13.82 8.74 8.81
N SER A 144 -14.69 8.95 7.82
CA SER A 144 -16.15 8.88 7.95
C SER A 144 -16.80 8.75 6.56
N GLY A 145 -18.07 8.37 6.54
CA GLY A 145 -18.89 8.25 5.33
C GLY A 145 -18.99 6.83 4.81
N LYS A 146 -19.23 6.69 3.50
CA LYS A 146 -19.39 5.41 2.82
C LYS A 146 -18.31 5.16 1.77
N SER A 147 -18.06 3.89 1.48
CA SER A 147 -17.04 3.40 0.56
C SER A 147 -17.64 2.38 -0.40
N TRP A 148 -17.27 2.50 -1.68
CA TRP A 148 -17.52 1.47 -2.70
C TRP A 148 -16.37 0.47 -2.82
N ASP A 149 -15.22 0.76 -2.19
CA ASP A 149 -14.05 -0.12 -2.22
C ASP A 149 -14.27 -1.32 -1.31
N GLU A 150 -14.57 -2.48 -1.89
CA GLU A 150 -14.83 -3.72 -1.15
C GLU A 150 -13.59 -4.24 -0.43
N ALA A 151 -12.42 -4.17 -1.08
CA ALA A 151 -11.15 -4.69 -0.57
C ALA A 151 -10.79 -4.08 0.80
N SER A 152 -10.98 -2.78 0.96
CA SER A 152 -10.82 -2.10 2.25
C SER A 152 -12.12 -2.00 3.04
N GLY A 153 -13.28 -1.94 2.39
CA GLY A 153 -14.57 -1.75 3.03
C GLY A 153 -14.93 -2.87 4.00
N LYS A 154 -14.59 -4.12 3.67
CA LYS A 154 -14.77 -5.29 4.55
C LYS A 154 -13.98 -5.20 5.87
N THR A 155 -12.94 -4.37 5.91
CA THR A 155 -12.11 -4.16 7.11
C THR A 155 -12.68 -3.13 8.08
N GLY A 156 -13.77 -2.43 7.70
CA GLY A 156 -14.35 -1.35 8.50
C GLY A 156 -13.79 0.04 8.21
N ALA A 157 -12.71 0.15 7.43
CA ALA A 157 -12.03 1.42 7.12
C ALA A 157 -11.91 1.66 5.60
N GLY A 158 -13.04 1.64 4.90
CA GLY A 158 -13.10 1.72 3.45
C GLY A 158 -12.44 2.97 2.84
N LYS A 159 -11.84 2.79 1.66
CA LYS A 159 -11.17 3.82 0.87
C LYS A 159 -12.20 4.67 0.12
N LYS A 160 -12.09 5.99 0.25
CA LYS A 160 -12.91 6.95 -0.50
C LYS A 160 -12.10 7.98 -1.30
N PHE A 161 -10.79 8.03 -1.05
CA PHE A 161 -9.88 8.91 -1.78
C PHE A 161 -9.03 8.07 -2.72
N TYR A 162 -9.00 8.48 -3.99
CA TYR A 162 -8.35 7.75 -5.06
C TYR A 162 -7.47 8.72 -5.84
N HIS A 163 -6.28 8.28 -6.22
CA HIS A 163 -5.33 9.05 -7.00
C HIS A 163 -4.64 8.12 -8.00
N ASN A 164 -4.33 8.62 -9.20
CA ASN A 164 -3.66 7.86 -10.26
C ASN A 164 -4.22 6.45 -10.49
N ILE A 165 -5.54 6.32 -10.56
CA ILE A 165 -6.20 5.04 -10.85
C ILE A 165 -6.02 4.65 -12.31
N ILE A 166 -5.90 3.35 -12.58
CA ILE A 166 -5.90 2.78 -13.93
C ILE A 166 -6.96 1.69 -14.04
N PRO A 167 -7.67 1.56 -15.17
CA PRO A 167 -8.54 0.41 -15.41
C PRO A 167 -7.72 -0.86 -15.53
N GLY A 168 -8.32 -2.01 -15.23
CA GLY A 168 -7.68 -3.32 -15.29
C GLY A 168 -7.11 -3.63 -16.67
N SER A 169 -7.81 -3.20 -17.72
CA SER A 169 -7.39 -3.40 -19.12
C SER A 169 -6.05 -2.74 -19.48
N LYS A 170 -5.56 -1.77 -18.70
CA LYS A 170 -4.24 -1.16 -18.90
C LYS A 170 -3.12 -1.91 -18.17
N VAL A 171 -3.43 -2.68 -17.13
CA VAL A 171 -2.42 -3.28 -16.24
C VAL A 171 -1.41 -4.12 -17.04
N LYS A 172 -1.88 -4.93 -17.98
CA LYS A 172 -1.00 -5.83 -18.74
C LYS A 172 0.15 -5.11 -19.43
N SER A 173 -0.08 -3.91 -19.97
CA SER A 173 0.91 -3.14 -20.74
C SER A 173 1.52 -1.98 -19.98
N GLU A 174 0.94 -1.56 -18.86
CA GLU A 174 1.42 -0.42 -18.06
C GLU A 174 2.69 -0.79 -17.28
N PRO A 175 3.72 0.07 -17.25
CA PRO A 175 4.91 -0.16 -16.43
C PRO A 175 4.63 0.07 -14.95
N PHE A 176 5.43 -0.59 -14.09
CA PHE A 176 5.29 -0.50 -12.64
C PHE A 176 6.63 -0.31 -11.93
N TYR A 177 6.62 0.47 -10.86
CA TYR A 177 7.64 0.45 -9.82
C TYR A 177 7.10 -0.28 -8.59
N VAL A 178 7.79 -1.30 -8.12
CA VAL A 178 7.32 -2.14 -7.01
C VAL A 178 8.42 -2.33 -5.98
N ALA A 179 8.05 -2.16 -4.71
CA ALA A 179 8.91 -2.50 -3.58
C ALA A 179 8.25 -3.61 -2.73
N ILE A 180 9.06 -4.55 -2.25
CA ILE A 180 8.62 -5.49 -1.21
C ILE A 180 8.62 -4.73 0.12
N ILE A 181 7.52 -4.82 0.86
CA ILE A 181 7.35 -4.11 2.12
C ILE A 181 7.04 -5.06 3.27
N THR A 182 7.40 -4.65 4.48
CA THR A 182 7.07 -5.33 5.74
C THR A 182 6.80 -4.30 6.84
N PRO A 183 5.95 -4.60 7.83
CA PRO A 183 5.83 -3.78 9.03
C PRO A 183 7.17 -3.68 9.78
N VAL A 184 7.50 -2.49 10.27
CA VAL A 184 8.73 -2.22 11.04
C VAL A 184 8.46 -1.30 12.23
N ILE A 185 9.15 -1.52 13.35
CA ILE A 185 9.08 -0.64 14.52
C ILE A 185 9.57 0.76 14.11
N HIS A 186 8.85 1.80 14.51
CA HIS A 186 9.13 3.17 14.09
C HIS A 186 9.31 4.13 15.28
N TYR A 187 8.35 4.17 16.21
CA TYR A 187 8.31 5.22 17.22
C TYR A 187 7.72 4.72 18.54
N CYS A 188 8.27 5.15 19.68
CA CYS A 188 7.70 4.93 21.00
C CYS A 188 6.90 6.19 21.39
N MET A 189 5.58 6.05 21.55
CA MET A 189 4.71 7.19 21.87
C MET A 189 4.91 7.67 23.30
N GLY A 190 5.20 6.75 24.21
CA GLY A 190 5.48 7.05 25.60
C GLY A 190 6.84 7.68 25.86
N GLY A 191 6.97 8.24 27.04
CA GLY A 191 8.16 8.95 27.47
C GLY A 191 8.05 9.45 28.89
N LEU A 192 8.86 10.45 29.22
CA LEU A 192 8.79 11.15 30.49
C LEU A 192 7.50 11.97 30.57
N GLU A 193 6.86 11.97 31.73
CA GLU A 193 5.73 12.85 32.03
C GLU A 193 6.24 14.30 32.10
N ILE A 194 5.70 15.19 31.25
CA ILE A 194 6.10 16.62 31.14
C ILE A 194 4.95 17.57 31.45
#